data_AF-A0A842VXH9-F1
#
_entry.id   AF-A0A842VXH9-F1
#
_cell.length_a   1.000
_cell.length_b   1.000
_cell.length_c   1.000
_cell.angle_alpha   90.00
_cell.angle_beta   90.00
_cell.angle_gamma   90.00
#
_symmetry.space_group_name_H-M   'P 1'
#
loop_
_entity.id
_entity.type
_entity.pdbx_description
1 polymer ?
#
loop_
_entity_poly.entity_id
_entity_poly.type
_entity_poly.pdbx_seq_one_letter_code
_entity_poly.pdbx_strand_id
1 'polypeptide(L)' 'MCVGSPKDVKKYCDKIFPELKPNGGFLLCPALGIPDESKPENVHAMIEYGHKYGRY' A
#
# COMPACT_ATOMS: atom_id res chain seq x y z
N MET A 1 3.19 -9.20 1.25
CA MET A 1 1.93 -8.42 1.28
C MET A 1 0.94 -8.92 0.24
N CYS A 2 1.36 -9.08 -1.01
CA CYS A 2 0.44 -9.38 -2.12
C CYS A 2 -0.25 -10.77 -2.02
N VAL A 3 0.34 -11.73 -1.30
CA VAL A 3 -0.25 -13.06 -1.03
C VAL A 3 -1.06 -13.14 0.28
N GLY A 4 -1.05 -12.07 1.09
CA GLY A 4 -1.71 -12.01 2.40
C GLY A 4 -3.21 -11.72 2.31
N SER A 5 -3.72 -10.94 3.26
CA SER A 5 -5.08 -10.39 3.26
C SER A 5 -5.09 -8.87 3.12
N PRO A 6 -6.23 -8.25 2.75
CA PRO A 6 -6.35 -6.79 2.68
C PRO A 6 -6.04 -6.10 4.02
N LYS A 7 -6.29 -6.79 5.15
CA LYS A 7 -5.94 -6.30 6.49
C LYS A 7 -4.43 -6.22 6.69
N ASP A 8 -3.68 -7.16 6.12
CA ASP A 8 -2.21 -7.17 6.20
C ASP A 8 -1.62 -6.03 5.37
N VAL A 9 -2.21 -5.74 4.20
CA VAL A 9 -1.86 -4.57 3.38
C VAL A 9 -2.05 -3.29 4.19
N LYS A 10 -3.24 -3.10 4.77
CA LYS A 10 -3.54 -1.92 5.59
C LYS A 10 -2.57 -1.80 6.78
N LYS A 11 -2.32 -2.89 7.50
CA LYS A 11 -1.40 -2.91 8.65
C LYS A 11 0.02 -2.51 8.27
N TYR A 12 0.49 -2.94 7.10
CA TYR A 12 1.79 -2.52 6.62
C TYR A 12 1.81 -1.04 6.23
N CYS A 13 0.81 -0.57 5.49
CA CYS A 13 0.71 0.84 5.13
C CYS A 13 0.68 1.74 6.38
N ASP A 14 -0.11 1.37 7.40
CA ASP A 14 -0.18 2.07 8.69
C ASP A 14 1.18 2.11 9.43
N LYS A 15 2.06 1.13 9.19
CA LYS A 15 3.40 1.10 9.77
C LYS A 15 4.34 2.09 9.08
N ILE A 16 4.31 2.19 7.75
CA ILE A 16 5.30 2.96 6.98
C ILE A 16 4.87 4.41 6.72
N PHE A 17 3.56 4.67 6.64
CA PHE A 17 3.04 6.00 6.31
C PHE A 17 3.45 7.10 7.29
N PRO A 18 3.50 6.89 8.62
CA PRO A 18 3.90 7.91 9.57
C PRO A 18 5.32 8.45 9.31
N GLU A 19 6.22 7.60 8.81
CA GLU A 19 7.61 7.96 8.52
C GLU A 19 7.77 8.56 7.12
N LEU A 20 7.02 8.05 6.14
CA LEU A 20 7.22 8.37 4.72
C LEU A 20 6.29 9.47 4.18
N LYS A 21 5.13 9.70 4.81
CA LYS A 21 4.17 10.73 4.40
C LYS A 21 4.61 12.18 4.67
N PRO A 22 5.23 12.52 5.82
CA PRO A 22 5.57 13.91 6.14
C PRO A 22 6.41 14.56 5.05
N ASN A 23 6.10 15.82 4.72
CA ASN A 23 6.73 16.62 3.65
C ASN A 23 6.44 16.16 2.20
N GLY A 24 5.58 15.14 2.02
CA GLY A 24 5.23 14.63 0.70
C GLY A 24 6.41 13.94 -0.01
N GLY A 25 6.30 13.76 -1.32
CA GLY A 25 7.37 13.18 -2.14
C GLY A 25 7.49 11.64 -2.10
N PHE A 26 6.75 10.98 -1.21
CA PHE A 26 6.62 9.52 -1.22
C PHE A 26 5.52 9.06 -2.18
N LEU A 27 5.86 8.09 -3.04
CA LEU A 27 4.95 7.46 -3.98
C LEU A 27 4.68 6.01 -3.54
N LEU A 28 3.44 5.72 -3.15
CA LEU A 28 3.03 4.37 -2.77
C LEU A 28 2.89 3.50 -4.04
N CYS A 29 3.89 2.65 -4.29
CA CYS A 29 3.98 1.77 -5.45
C CYS A 29 4.69 0.46 -5.05
N PRO A 30 4.40 -0.67 -5.71
CA PRO A 30 5.18 -1.88 -5.52
C PRO A 30 6.65 -1.66 -5.93
N ALA A 31 7.58 -2.17 -5.12
CA ALA A 31 9.02 -2.07 -5.37
C ALA A 31 9.52 -2.95 -6.55
N LEU A 32 8.67 -3.85 -7.01
CA LEU A 32 8.86 -4.78 -8.13
C LEU A 32 7.52 -4.90 -8.88
N GLY A 33 7.50 -5.62 -10.00
CA GLY A 33 6.23 -5.97 -10.66
C GLY A 33 5.30 -6.72 -9.70
N ILE A 34 4.00 -6.66 -9.95
CA ILE A 34 2.99 -7.44 -9.21
C ILE A 34 3.15 -8.92 -9.62
N PRO A 35 3.49 -9.83 -8.70
CA PRO A 35 3.62 -11.26 -9.02
C PRO A 35 2.28 -11.90 -9.40
N ASP A 36 2.32 -12.99 -10.18
CA ASP A 36 1.13 -13.73 -10.62
C ASP A 36 0.31 -14.30 -9.45
N GLU A 37 0.96 -14.68 -8.35
CA GLU A 37 0.29 -15.17 -7.13
C GLU A 37 -0.37 -14.05 -6.30
N SER A 38 -0.29 -12.79 -6.75
CA SER A 38 -0.91 -11.67 -6.06
C SER A 38 -2.42 -11.77 -6.11
N LYS A 39 -3.04 -11.61 -4.94
CA LYS A 39 -4.49 -11.53 -4.86
C LYS A 39 -4.96 -10.13 -5.29
N PRO A 40 -5.87 -9.99 -6.27
CA PRO A 40 -6.33 -8.68 -6.74
C PRO A 40 -6.87 -7.80 -5.60
N GLU A 41 -7.54 -8.37 -4.61
CA GLU A 41 -8.11 -7.63 -3.48
C GLU A 41 -7.03 -6.92 -2.66
N ASN A 42 -5.82 -7.48 -2.59
CA ASN A 42 -4.69 -6.88 -1.89
C ASN A 42 -4.13 -5.68 -2.66
N VAL A 43 -4.10 -5.75 -3.99
CA VAL A 43 -3.69 -4.63 -4.85
C VAL A 43 -4.71 -3.50 -4.75
N HIS A 44 -6.01 -3.83 -4.82
CA HIS A 44 -7.08 -2.86 -4.62
C HIS A 44 -7.02 -2.20 -3.24
N ALA A 45 -6.74 -2.97 -2.18
CA ALA A 45 -6.60 -2.43 -0.82
C ALA A 45 -5.46 -1.39 -0.72
N MET A 46 -4.35 -1.59 -1.44
CA MET A 46 -3.24 -0.63 -1.48
C MET A 46 -3.64 0.66 -2.22
N ILE A 47 -4.35 0.54 -3.34
CA ILE A 47 -4.88 1.68 -4.11
C ILE A 47 -5.85 2.51 -3.26
N GLU A 48 -6.84 1.85 -2.65
CA GLU A 48 -7.83 2.47 -1.75
C GLU A 48 -7.15 3.19 -0.58
N TYR A 49 -6.12 2.57 0.01
CA TYR A 49 -5.33 3.20 1.06
C TYR A 49 -4.65 4.48 0.58
N GLY A 50 -4.01 4.44 -0.59
CA GLY A 50 -3.39 5.61 -1.22
C GLY A 50 -4.38 6.74 -1.48
N HIS A 51 -5.57 6.44 -1.99
CA HIS A 51 -6.62 7.45 -2.18
C HIS A 51 -7.09 8.08 -0.86
N LYS A 52 -7.21 7.28 0.20
CA LYS A 52 -7.73 7.74 1.49
C LYS A 52 -6.70 8.52 2.31
N TYR A 53 -5.45 8.08 2.33
CA TYR A 53 -4.42 8.60 3.23
C TYR A 53 -3.23 9.25 2.51
N GLY A 54 -3.07 9.03 1.21
CA GLY A 54 -1.96 9.55 0.40
C GLY A 54 -2.10 10.99 -0.06
N ARG A 55 -3.23 11.65 0.21
CA ARG A 55 -3.40 13.08 -0.06
C ARG A 55 -2.62 13.92 0.97
N TYR A 56 -1.80 14.83 0.47
CA TYR A 56 -1.10 15.89 1.19
C TYR A 56 -1.42 17.23 0.51
#